data_AF-A0A963BJC6-F1
#
_entry.id   AF-A0A963BJC6-F1
#
_cell.length_a   1.000
_cell.length_b   1.000
_cell.length_c   1.000
_cell.angle_alpha   90.00
_cell.angle_beta   90.00
_cell.angle_gamma   90.00
#
_symmetry.space_group_name_H-M   'P 1'
#
loop_
_entity.id
_entity.type
_entity.pdbx_description
1 polymer ?
#
loop_
_entity_poly.entity_id
_entity_poly.type
_entity_poly.pdbx_seq_one_letter_code
_entity_poly.pdbx_strand_id
1 'polypeptide(L)'
;MAARRISSEHGAAFAEREAIARRRAAIAIRPLLAGGDVPGPVRALLEQGWLDVLVQIQMNTHSTIMPWDTAVRVPQDLIWSVRPKATAEEKHELIERIPELIRVLRDGLVRIGSDPKWLETRLGELQRLHVLALRNVRHGADSRARNLSGGDVEEIVIDVPRKF
;
A
#
# COMPACT_ATOMS: atom_id res chain seq x y z
N MET A 1 46.35 -8.50 19.78
CA MET A 1 45.78 -7.17 19.43
C MET A 1 45.21 -7.09 18.00
N ALA A 2 45.66 -7.89 17.02
CA ALA A 2 45.19 -7.80 15.61
C ALA A 2 43.78 -8.37 15.33
N ALA A 3 43.40 -9.50 15.95
CA ALA A 3 42.12 -10.18 15.66
C ALA A 3 40.86 -9.37 16.02
N ARG A 4 40.93 -8.50 17.03
CA ARG A 4 39.80 -7.66 17.46
C ARG A 4 39.50 -6.52 16.48
N ARG A 5 40.51 -6.06 15.74
CA ARG A 5 40.42 -4.95 14.77
C ARG A 5 39.86 -5.39 13.41
N ILE A 6 40.27 -6.57 12.94
CA ILE A 6 39.75 -7.16 11.69
C ILE A 6 38.26 -7.51 11.85
N SER A 7 37.84 -8.00 13.02
CA SER A 7 36.42 -8.27 13.30
C SER A 7 35.58 -6.97 13.36
N SER A 8 36.12 -5.86 13.87
CA SER A 8 35.42 -4.57 13.88
C SER A 8 35.30 -3.94 12.49
N GLU A 9 36.32 -4.08 11.64
CA GLU A 9 36.32 -3.54 10.28
C GLU A 9 35.29 -4.26 9.38
N HIS A 10 35.21 -5.60 9.48
CA HIS A 10 34.17 -6.36 8.77
C HIS A 10 32.76 -6.06 9.29
N GLY A 11 32.59 -5.86 10.60
CA GLY A 11 31.32 -5.43 11.18
C GLY A 11 30.86 -4.05 10.69
N ALA A 12 31.79 -3.09 10.62
CA ALA A 12 31.52 -1.75 10.10
C ALA A 12 31.16 -1.78 8.61
N ALA A 13 31.91 -2.54 7.79
CA ALA A 13 31.61 -2.68 6.36
C ALA A 13 30.25 -3.34 6.11
N PHE A 14 29.87 -4.33 6.92
CA PHE A 14 28.54 -4.95 6.82
C PHE A 14 27.43 -3.95 7.19
N ALA A 15 27.57 -3.24 8.32
CA ALA A 15 26.60 -2.26 8.77
C ALA A 15 26.41 -1.12 7.76
N GLU A 16 27.49 -0.64 7.15
CA GLU A 16 27.43 0.38 6.09
C GLU A 16 26.66 -0.12 4.87
N ARG A 17 26.95 -1.35 4.40
CA ARG A 17 26.22 -1.96 3.29
C ARG A 17 24.74 -2.13 3.59
N GLU A 18 24.41 -2.55 4.82
CA GLU A 18 23.03 -2.68 5.26
C GLU A 18 22.32 -1.32 5.31
N ALA A 19 22.99 -0.27 5.80
CA ALA A 19 22.46 1.09 5.82
C ALA A 19 22.18 1.62 4.40
N ILE A 20 23.09 1.36 3.44
CA ILE A 20 22.89 1.69 2.02
C ILE A 20 21.69 0.91 1.46
N ALA A 21 21.59 -0.39 1.73
CA ALA A 21 20.48 -1.22 1.28
C ALA A 21 19.14 -0.73 1.82
N ARG A 22 19.07 -0.42 3.11
CA ARG A 22 17.88 0.13 3.77
C ARG A 22 17.50 1.49 3.22
N ARG A 23 18.47 2.36 2.94
CA ARG A 23 18.21 3.65 2.28
C ARG A 23 17.62 3.46 0.88
N ARG A 24 18.17 2.56 0.07
CA ARG A 24 17.67 2.26 -1.28
C ARG A 24 16.24 1.70 -1.24
N ALA A 25 15.96 0.75 -0.34
CA ALA A 25 14.62 0.20 -0.14
C ALA A 25 13.61 1.27 0.30
N ALA A 26 14.01 2.14 1.23
CA ALA A 26 13.17 3.24 1.69
C ALA A 26 12.84 4.25 0.59
N ILE A 27 13.80 4.57 -0.30
CA ILE A 27 13.56 5.44 -1.46
C ILE A 27 12.53 4.83 -2.41
N ALA A 28 12.50 3.50 -2.57
CA ALA A 28 11.52 2.83 -3.41
C ALA A 28 10.10 2.84 -2.81
N ILE A 29 9.96 2.76 -1.48
CA ILE A 29 8.66 2.61 -0.82
C ILE A 29 8.05 3.95 -0.37
N ARG A 30 8.83 4.82 0.27
CA ARG A 30 8.32 6.03 0.95
C ARG A 30 7.51 6.97 0.03
N PRO A 31 7.93 7.24 -1.22
CA PRO A 31 7.14 8.12 -2.11
C PRO A 31 5.73 7.59 -2.36
N LEU A 32 5.56 6.27 -2.44
CA LEU A 32 4.27 5.62 -2.67
C LEU A 32 3.34 5.76 -1.46
N LEU A 33 3.91 5.89 -0.26
CA LEU A 33 3.18 6.00 1.00
C LEU A 33 2.83 7.45 1.38
N ALA A 34 3.37 8.45 0.68
CA ALA A 34 3.18 9.86 0.99
C ALA A 34 1.80 10.41 0.59
N GLY A 35 1.10 9.73 -0.34
CA GLY A 35 -0.15 10.21 -0.92
C GLY A 35 -1.40 10.12 -0.04
N GLY A 36 -1.28 9.88 1.27
CA GLY A 36 -2.41 9.90 2.24
C GLY A 36 -3.38 8.71 2.18
N ASP A 37 -3.63 8.14 1.01
CA ASP A 37 -4.71 7.16 0.79
C ASP A 37 -4.29 5.69 0.90
N VAL A 38 -3.24 5.40 1.68
CA VAL A 38 -2.75 4.02 1.88
C VAL A 38 -3.30 3.45 3.19
N PRO A 39 -4.14 2.40 3.14
CA PRO A 39 -4.68 1.78 4.36
C PRO A 39 -3.58 1.31 5.32
N GLY A 40 -3.83 1.43 6.62
CA GLY A 40 -2.90 1.02 7.69
C GLY A 40 -2.30 -0.38 7.50
N PRO A 41 -3.10 -1.43 7.16
CA PRO A 41 -2.56 -2.76 6.89
C PRO A 41 -1.54 -2.81 5.74
N VAL A 42 -1.78 -2.07 4.66
CA VAL A 42 -0.86 -1.99 3.51
C VAL A 42 0.41 -1.25 3.87
N ARG A 43 0.28 -0.14 4.59
CA ARG A 43 1.44 0.59 5.13
C ARG A 43 2.31 -0.32 6.01
N ALA A 44 1.69 -1.03 6.96
CA ALA A 44 2.40 -1.93 7.85
C ALA A 44 3.11 -3.07 7.08
N LEU A 45 2.42 -3.67 6.11
CA LEU A 45 3.02 -4.74 5.28
C LEU A 45 4.24 -4.23 4.49
N LEU A 46 4.18 -3.00 3.97
CA LEU A 46 5.28 -2.40 3.22
C LEU A 46 6.44 -1.95 4.11
N GLU A 47 6.16 -1.26 5.21
CA GLU A 47 7.19 -0.69 6.09
C GLU A 47 7.85 -1.73 7.01
N GLN A 48 7.11 -2.74 7.47
CA GLN A 48 7.55 -3.73 8.47
C GLN A 48 7.87 -5.10 7.86
N GLY A 49 7.70 -5.26 6.54
CA GLY A 49 7.93 -6.54 5.87
C GLY A 49 8.61 -6.34 4.52
N TRP A 50 7.91 -5.75 3.55
CA TRP A 50 8.43 -5.68 2.18
C TRP A 50 9.71 -4.84 2.05
N LEU A 51 9.88 -3.82 2.90
CA LEU A 51 11.14 -3.08 2.99
C LEU A 51 12.31 -4.01 3.32
N ASP A 52 12.14 -4.93 4.27
CA ASP A 52 13.19 -5.87 4.65
C ASP A 52 13.45 -6.92 3.56
N VAL A 53 12.43 -7.29 2.77
CA VAL A 53 12.61 -8.09 1.54
C VAL A 53 13.55 -7.38 0.56
N LEU A 54 13.32 -6.09 0.30
CA LEU A 54 14.19 -5.29 -0.56
C LEU A 54 15.61 -5.20 0.00
N VAL A 55 15.76 -4.98 1.31
CA VAL A 55 17.08 -4.97 1.97
C VAL A 55 17.80 -6.30 1.74
N GLN A 56 17.12 -7.43 1.95
CA GLN A 56 17.71 -8.76 1.77
C GLN A 56 18.11 -9.04 0.31
N ILE A 57 17.30 -8.63 -0.68
CA ILE A 57 17.64 -8.76 -2.10
C ILE A 57 18.92 -7.96 -2.41
N GLN A 58 19.02 -6.73 -1.90
CA GLN A 58 20.19 -5.87 -2.12
C GLN A 58 21.45 -6.40 -1.42
N MET A 59 21.29 -7.04 -0.25
CA MET A 59 22.40 -7.64 0.50
C MET A 59 22.88 -8.96 -0.12
N ASN A 60 21.98 -9.72 -0.77
CA ASN A 60 22.22 -11.07 -1.27
C ASN A 60 22.20 -11.14 -2.81
N THR A 61 23.21 -10.55 -3.46
CA THR A 61 23.35 -10.53 -4.92
C THR A 61 23.58 -11.90 -5.58
N HIS A 62 23.94 -12.93 -4.82
CA HIS A 62 24.28 -14.26 -5.34
C HIS A 62 23.17 -15.32 -5.16
N SER A 63 22.08 -14.99 -4.44
CA SER A 63 21.03 -15.97 -4.03
C SER A 63 19.61 -15.44 -4.17
N THR A 64 19.40 -14.56 -5.14
CA THR A 64 18.10 -13.89 -5.31
C THR A 64 17.24 -14.64 -6.33
N ILE A 65 16.09 -15.15 -5.88
CA ILE A 65 15.05 -15.75 -6.74
C ILE A 65 14.21 -14.66 -7.45
N MET A 66 14.13 -13.45 -6.88
CA MET A 66 13.32 -12.35 -7.38
C MET A 66 14.19 -11.13 -7.72
N PRO A 67 14.33 -10.74 -9.00
CA PRO A 67 15.08 -9.56 -9.38
C PRO A 67 14.63 -8.30 -8.63
N TRP A 68 15.57 -7.41 -8.30
CA TRP A 68 15.28 -6.13 -7.66
C TRP A 68 14.17 -5.36 -8.38
N ASP A 69 14.22 -5.31 -9.71
CA ASP A 69 13.25 -4.59 -10.54
C ASP A 69 11.84 -5.18 -10.44
N THR A 70 11.72 -6.49 -10.21
CA THR A 70 10.43 -7.13 -9.91
C THR A 70 9.95 -6.77 -8.51
N ALA A 71 10.85 -6.82 -7.52
CA ALA A 71 10.51 -6.58 -6.12
C ALA A 71 10.07 -5.13 -5.84
N VAL A 72 10.64 -4.14 -6.53
CA VAL A 72 10.25 -2.73 -6.36
C VAL A 72 8.91 -2.37 -7.01
N ARG A 73 8.35 -3.22 -7.87
CA ARG A 73 7.00 -3.03 -8.42
C ARG A 73 5.89 -3.47 -7.46
N VAL A 74 6.17 -4.43 -6.58
CA VAL A 74 5.17 -5.00 -5.66
C VAL A 74 4.48 -3.94 -4.80
N PRO A 75 5.16 -2.92 -4.24
CA PRO A 75 4.48 -1.86 -3.51
C PRO A 75 3.44 -1.10 -4.34
N GLN A 76 3.73 -0.84 -5.62
CA GLN A 76 2.81 -0.16 -6.52
C GLN A 76 1.60 -1.05 -6.85
N ASP A 77 1.86 -2.31 -7.19
CA ASP A 77 0.81 -3.30 -7.49
C ASP A 77 -0.10 -3.52 -6.25
N LEU A 78 0.50 -3.57 -5.05
CA LEU A 78 -0.22 -3.69 -3.79
C LEU A 78 -1.11 -2.48 -3.50
N ILE A 79 -0.58 -1.26 -3.62
CA ILE A 79 -1.37 -0.04 -3.42
C ILE A 79 -2.52 0.04 -4.42
N TRP A 80 -2.26 -0.29 -5.70
CA TRP A 80 -3.33 -0.33 -6.69
C TRP A 80 -4.41 -1.35 -6.31
N SER A 81 -4.04 -2.54 -5.85
CA SER A 81 -4.96 -3.63 -5.55
C SER A 81 -5.94 -3.38 -4.39
N VAL A 82 -5.66 -2.39 -3.54
CA VAL A 82 -6.55 -2.00 -2.42
C VAL A 82 -7.32 -0.71 -2.65
N ARG A 83 -7.02 0.02 -3.74
CA ARG A 83 -7.81 1.20 -4.13
C ARG A 83 -9.20 0.77 -4.63
N PRO A 84 -10.27 1.55 -4.39
CA PRO A 84 -11.58 1.30 -5.01
C PRO A 84 -11.46 1.15 -6.53
N LYS A 85 -12.20 0.19 -7.09
CA LYS A 85 -12.26 -0.07 -8.54
C LYS A 85 -13.57 0.48 -9.08
N ALA A 86 -13.49 1.44 -10.00
CA ALA A 86 -14.62 2.17 -10.54
C ALA A 86 -15.32 1.41 -11.67
N THR A 87 -14.55 0.72 -12.52
CA THR A 87 -15.09 0.05 -13.72
C THR A 87 -15.12 -1.48 -13.59
N ALA A 88 -15.81 -2.16 -14.51
CA ALA A 88 -15.84 -3.62 -14.55
C ALA A 88 -14.48 -4.20 -14.97
N GLU A 89 -13.78 -3.51 -15.88
CA GLU A 89 -12.46 -3.86 -16.39
C GLU A 89 -11.42 -3.82 -15.27
N GLU A 90 -11.42 -2.74 -14.48
CA GLU A 90 -10.54 -2.62 -13.31
C GLU A 90 -10.81 -3.71 -12.27
N LYS A 91 -12.07 -4.08 -12.04
CA LYS A 91 -12.43 -5.18 -11.14
C LYS A 91 -11.95 -6.53 -11.67
N HIS A 92 -12.08 -6.76 -12.98
CA HIS A 92 -11.60 -7.96 -13.63
C HIS A 92 -10.07 -8.08 -13.52
N GLU A 93 -9.35 -7.01 -13.87
CA GLU A 93 -7.90 -6.92 -13.74
C GLU A 93 -7.44 -7.17 -12.29
N LEU A 94 -8.20 -6.67 -11.29
CA LEU A 94 -7.90 -6.92 -9.89
C LEU A 94 -8.03 -8.41 -9.54
N ILE A 95 -9.10 -9.07 -9.97
CA ILE A 95 -9.35 -10.49 -9.71
C ILE A 95 -8.23 -11.35 -10.31
N GLU A 96 -7.77 -11.03 -11.52
CA GLU A 96 -6.69 -11.76 -12.19
C GLU A 96 -5.33 -11.58 -11.50
N ARG A 97 -5.04 -10.39 -10.96
CA ARG A 97 -3.74 -10.05 -10.36
C ARG A 97 -3.57 -10.49 -8.92
N ILE A 98 -4.65 -10.58 -8.14
CA ILE A 98 -4.58 -10.90 -6.70
C ILE A 98 -3.82 -12.21 -6.40
N PRO A 99 -4.09 -13.34 -7.07
CA PRO A 99 -3.46 -14.61 -6.71
C PRO A 99 -1.93 -14.53 -6.76
N GLU A 100 -1.40 -13.95 -7.84
CA GLU A 100 0.03 -13.80 -8.06
C GLU A 100 0.64 -12.78 -7.09
N LEU A 101 -0.03 -11.65 -6.86
CA LEU A 101 0.43 -10.65 -5.89
C LEU A 101 0.56 -11.24 -4.47
N ILE A 102 -0.45 -11.99 -4.03
CA ILE A 102 -0.44 -12.65 -2.71
C ILE A 102 0.67 -13.70 -2.63
N ARG A 103 0.88 -14.47 -3.70
CA ARG A 103 1.96 -15.46 -3.77
C ARG A 103 3.32 -14.79 -3.62
N VAL A 104 3.59 -13.75 -4.41
CA VAL A 104 4.83 -12.97 -4.37
C VAL A 104 5.09 -12.37 -2.99
N LEU A 105 4.06 -11.79 -2.36
CA LEU A 105 4.14 -11.24 -1.01
C LEU A 105 4.49 -12.31 0.03
N ARG A 106 3.78 -13.44 0.00
CA ARG A 106 4.01 -14.57 0.91
C ARG A 106 5.43 -15.11 0.75
N ASP A 107 5.83 -15.42 -0.47
CA ASP A 107 7.13 -16.03 -0.75
C ASP A 107 8.28 -15.12 -0.30
N GLY A 108 8.20 -13.82 -0.59
CA GLY A 108 9.19 -12.84 -0.17
C GLY A 108 9.31 -12.74 1.36
N LEU A 109 8.17 -12.66 2.06
CA LEU A 109 8.14 -12.49 3.51
C LEU A 109 8.58 -13.76 4.26
N VAL A 110 8.18 -14.95 3.80
CA VAL A 110 8.65 -16.23 4.35
C VAL A 110 10.15 -16.39 4.15
N ARG A 111 10.68 -16.01 2.98
CA ARG A 111 12.11 -16.12 2.64
C ARG A 111 13.01 -15.36 3.60
N ILE A 112 12.57 -14.20 4.09
CA ILE A 112 13.33 -13.40 5.05
C ILE A 112 13.07 -13.81 6.51
N GLY A 113 12.30 -14.88 6.74
CA GLY A 113 12.01 -15.38 8.09
C GLY A 113 10.97 -14.55 8.85
N SER A 114 10.03 -13.90 8.15
CA SER A 114 8.93 -13.18 8.81
C SER A 114 8.11 -14.13 9.68
N ASP A 115 7.64 -13.63 10.84
CA ASP A 115 6.77 -14.39 11.73
C ASP A 115 5.52 -14.89 10.98
N PRO A 116 5.26 -16.21 10.95
CA PRO A 116 4.08 -16.77 10.28
C PRO A 116 2.77 -16.18 10.78
N LYS A 117 2.64 -15.90 12.10
CA LYS A 117 1.41 -15.37 12.67
C LYS A 117 1.16 -13.93 12.23
N TRP A 118 2.20 -13.10 12.23
CA TRP A 118 2.15 -11.75 11.68
C TRP A 118 1.75 -11.78 10.19
N LEU A 119 2.37 -12.65 9.40
CA LEU A 119 2.11 -12.78 7.97
C LEU A 119 0.64 -13.16 7.69
N GLU A 120 0.12 -14.18 8.38
CA GLU A 120 -1.28 -14.60 8.25
C GLU A 120 -2.25 -13.48 8.61
N THR A 121 -1.97 -12.76 9.68
CA THR A 121 -2.79 -11.61 10.12
C THR A 121 -2.85 -10.54 9.03
N ARG A 122 -1.69 -10.16 8.46
CA ARG A 122 -1.60 -9.13 7.43
C ARG A 122 -2.25 -9.55 6.11
N LEU A 123 -2.08 -10.80 5.69
CA LEU A 123 -2.74 -11.32 4.49
C LEU A 123 -4.27 -11.39 4.65
N GLY A 124 -4.76 -11.73 5.85
CA GLY A 124 -6.20 -11.71 6.13
C GLY A 124 -6.81 -10.30 6.10
N GLU A 125 -6.09 -9.29 6.59
CA GLU A 125 -6.51 -7.88 6.45
C GLU A 125 -6.49 -7.42 4.98
N LEU A 126 -5.47 -7.82 4.24
CA LEU A 126 -5.34 -7.50 2.82
C LEU A 126 -6.49 -8.09 2.00
N GLN A 127 -6.89 -9.33 2.27
CA GLN A 127 -8.08 -9.95 1.66
C GLN A 127 -9.35 -9.14 1.91
N ARG A 128 -9.56 -8.64 3.14
CA ARG A 128 -10.71 -7.76 3.46
C ARG A 128 -10.67 -6.47 2.66
N LEU A 129 -9.48 -5.87 2.48
CA LEU A 129 -9.31 -4.66 1.66
C LEU A 129 -9.63 -4.92 0.18
N HIS A 130 -9.24 -6.08 -0.38
CA HIS A 130 -9.61 -6.43 -1.76
C HIS A 130 -11.11 -6.56 -1.96
N VAL A 131 -11.83 -7.15 -1.00
CA VAL A 131 -13.30 -7.20 -1.04
C VAL A 131 -13.90 -5.79 -1.05
N LEU A 132 -13.37 -4.88 -0.23
CA LEU A 132 -13.82 -3.48 -0.21
C LEU A 132 -13.51 -2.75 -1.53
N ALA A 133 -12.33 -2.99 -2.11
CA ALA A 133 -11.92 -2.42 -3.40
C ALA A 133 -12.89 -2.81 -4.53
N LEU A 134 -13.33 -4.08 -4.56
CA LEU A 134 -14.28 -4.61 -5.55
C LEU A 134 -15.72 -4.09 -5.36
N ARG A 135 -16.12 -3.85 -4.10
CA ARG A 135 -17.45 -3.33 -3.75
C ARG A 135 -17.66 -1.86 -4.13
N ASN A 136 -16.59 -1.14 -4.51
CA ASN A 136 -16.63 0.30 -4.79
C ASN A 136 -17.31 1.11 -3.66
N VAL A 137 -16.95 0.81 -2.41
CA VAL A 137 -17.38 1.67 -1.30
C VAL A 137 -16.57 2.96 -1.41
N ARG A 138 -17.12 3.96 -2.08
CA ARG A 138 -16.59 5.32 -2.06
C ARG A 138 -16.52 5.75 -0.60
N HIS A 139 -15.32 5.86 -0.03
CA HIS A 139 -15.14 6.58 1.21
C HIS A 139 -15.32 8.07 0.90
N GLY A 140 -16.56 8.54 1.10
CA GLY A 140 -16.94 9.94 1.37
C GLY A 140 -16.27 11.05 0.56
N ALA A 141 -16.67 11.24 -0.69
CA ALA A 141 -16.61 12.54 -1.38
C ALA A 141 -17.95 12.88 -2.08
N ASP A 142 -19.05 12.26 -1.65
CA ASP A 142 -20.37 12.36 -2.31
C ASP A 142 -21.45 12.97 -1.40
N SER A 143 -21.05 13.91 -0.54
CA SER A 143 -21.95 14.70 0.31
C SER A 143 -22.11 16.16 -0.16
N ARG A 144 -21.61 16.52 -1.36
CA ARG A 144 -21.81 17.87 -1.96
C ARG A 144 -22.68 17.91 -3.21
N ALA A 145 -23.08 16.78 -3.79
CA ALA A 145 -23.88 16.75 -5.01
C ALA A 145 -25.39 16.53 -4.80
N ARG A 146 -25.87 16.30 -3.57
CA ARG A 146 -27.30 16.09 -3.27
C ARG A 146 -28.09 17.34 -2.87
N ASN A 147 -27.48 18.52 -2.86
CA ASN A 147 -28.15 19.77 -2.44
C ASN A 147 -28.41 20.78 -3.56
N LEU A 148 -28.39 20.36 -4.84
CA LEU A 148 -28.81 21.20 -5.97
C LEU A 148 -30.03 20.59 -6.67
N SER A 149 -31.08 20.34 -5.89
CA SER A 149 -32.45 20.18 -6.39
C SER A 149 -33.42 20.50 -5.24
N GLY A 150 -33.35 21.73 -4.75
CA GLY A 150 -34.36 22.34 -3.88
C GLY A 150 -34.92 23.52 -4.66
N GLY A 151 -36.13 23.37 -5.16
CA GLY A 151 -36.73 24.24 -6.16
C GLY A 151 -36.78 25.71 -5.73
N ASP A 152 -36.73 26.55 -6.76
CA ASP A 152 -37.18 27.93 -6.72
C ASP A 152 -38.54 27.99 -6.01
N VAL A 153 -38.56 28.60 -4.82
CA VAL A 153 -39.79 29.07 -4.21
C VAL A 153 -39.84 30.56 -4.54
N GLU A 154 -40.53 30.89 -5.63
CA GLU A 154 -41.00 32.25 -5.87
C GLU A 154 -41.77 32.71 -4.63
N GLU A 155 -41.31 33.81 -4.04
CA GLU A 155 -42.00 34.53 -2.99
C GLU A 155 -43.29 35.12 -3.59
N ILE A 156 -44.40 34.39 -3.46
CA ILE A 156 -45.74 34.91 -3.78
C ILE A 156 -46.10 35.92 -2.69
N VAL A 157 -45.84 37.21 -2.97
CA VAL A 157 -46.39 38.32 -2.20
C VAL A 157 -47.88 38.42 -2.54
N ILE A 158 -48.74 37.90 -1.67
CA ILE A 158 -50.19 38.11 -1.77
C ILE A 158 -50.48 39.53 -1.27
N ASP A 159 -50.71 40.44 -2.21
CA ASP A 159 -51.29 41.75 -1.95
C ASP A 159 -52.76 41.58 -1.51
N VAL A 160 -53.09 42.00 -0.29
CA VAL A 160 -54.44 41.95 0.25
C VAL A 160 -54.99 43.38 0.29
N PRO A 161 -56.00 43.73 -0.54
CA PRO A 161 -56.59 45.05 -0.50
C PRO A 161 -57.42 45.22 0.78
N ARG A 162 -57.01 46.14 1.66
CA ARG A 162 -57.87 46.61 2.75
C ARG A 162 -58.96 47.51 2.18
N LYS A 163 -60.19 47.01 2.17
CA LYS A 163 -61.40 47.85 2.12
C LYS A 163 -61.55 48.55 3.47
N PHE A 164 -61.48 49.87 3.47
CA PHE A 164 -62.39 50.87 4.07
C PHE A 164 -61.67 52.22 4.14
#